data_AF-A0AAW1Y1P5-F1
#
_entry.id   AF-A0AAW1Y1P5-F1
#
_cell.length_a   1.000
_cell.length_b   1.000
_cell.length_c   1.000
_cell.angle_alpha   90.00
_cell.angle_beta   90.00
_cell.angle_gamma   90.00
#
_symmetry.space_group_name_H-M   'P 1'
#
loop_
_entity.id
_entity.type
_entity.pdbx_description
1 polymer ?
#
loop_
_entity_poly.entity_id
_entity_poly.type
_entity_poly.pdbx_seq_one_letter_code
_entity_poly.pdbx_strand_id
1 'polypeptide(L)'
;MNASIIDPLQGDFPEVIEEYLEHGVMKCIAFNRRGTLLAAGCSDGNCIIWDFETRGIAKELRDKDCVAAITSVCWSKYGHRVLVSAADKSLTLWDVVSGEKITRTILQQTPLQARLHPGSSTPSLCLACPLSSAPMIVDLNTGGATMLPVSIPDSNPGLAPPSRNKISDGTPPFSPTAACFNKCGDLVYAGNSKGEILLIDYKSVQVLAMVPTSGGSVIKNIVFSRNGQYLLTNSNDRTIRIYENLLPLKDGLKALNGLNETLNSLDDVEKLKIVGSKCLTLFREFQDTITKMHWKAPCFSGDGEWVIGGSASKGEHKIYIWDRAGHLVKILEGPKEALIDLVWHPVHPIVVSVSLTGLVYIWAKDYTENWSAFAPDFKELEENEEYIEREDEFDLIPETEKAKESNVNEDDEVDIVTVDKDSAFSDSDMSQEELCFLPAIPSPDAPEQQDKRGQTKWTCMNHASSPLEEDPGATRVKRKRKPSEKWLDLQL
;
A
#
# COMPACT_ATOMS: atom_id res chain seq x y z
N MET A 1 -12.02 3.51 14.53
CA MET A 1 -12.71 2.37 13.90
C MET A 1 -12.26 1.17 14.68
N ASN A 2 -13.15 0.61 15.48
CA ASN A 2 -12.95 -0.75 15.97
C ASN A 2 -12.72 -1.58 14.70
N ALA A 3 -11.71 -2.46 14.71
CA ALA A 3 -11.73 -3.56 13.76
C ALA A 3 -13.18 -4.08 13.79
N SER A 4 -13.83 -4.18 12.63
CA SER A 4 -14.95 -5.11 12.53
C SER A 4 -14.50 -6.35 13.29
N ILE A 5 -15.36 -6.90 14.15
CA ILE A 5 -15.07 -8.17 14.81
C ILE A 5 -14.82 -9.12 13.65
N ILE A 6 -13.56 -9.24 13.24
CA ILE A 6 -13.11 -10.17 12.22
C ILE A 6 -13.49 -11.46 12.89
N ASP A 7 -14.43 -12.16 12.26
CA ASP A 7 -14.78 -13.50 12.69
C ASP A 7 -13.44 -14.20 12.97
N PRO A 8 -13.11 -14.54 14.24
CA PRO A 8 -11.78 -15.04 14.58
C PRO A 8 -11.50 -16.39 13.91
N LEU A 9 -12.51 -16.99 13.27
CA LEU A 9 -12.44 -18.21 12.49
C LEU A 9 -12.12 -17.94 11.01
N GLN A 10 -12.22 -16.69 10.57
CA GLN A 10 -11.93 -16.30 9.20
C GLN A 10 -10.41 -16.02 9.01
N GLY A 11 -9.75 -16.85 8.19
CA GLY A 11 -8.33 -16.73 7.84
C GLY A 11 -7.82 -15.36 7.34
N ASP A 12 -6.50 -15.17 7.45
CA ASP A 12 -5.81 -13.87 7.53
C ASP A 12 -5.27 -13.28 6.21
N PHE A 13 -5.69 -13.77 5.05
CA PHE A 13 -5.17 -13.32 3.76
C PHE A 13 -6.24 -13.27 2.65
N PRO A 14 -6.08 -12.42 1.62
CA PRO A 14 -7.03 -12.30 0.53
C PRO A 14 -7.00 -13.52 -0.40
N GLU A 15 -8.12 -13.78 -1.08
CA GLU A 15 -8.29 -14.95 -1.94
C GLU A 15 -8.83 -14.62 -3.33
N VAL A 16 -9.75 -13.67 -3.42
CA VAL A 16 -10.50 -13.36 -4.64
C VAL A 16 -10.44 -11.87 -4.97
N ILE A 17 -10.69 -11.53 -6.23
CA ILE A 17 -10.93 -10.14 -6.64
C ILE A 17 -12.36 -9.79 -6.24
N GLU A 18 -12.51 -8.87 -5.29
CA GLU A 18 -13.80 -8.34 -4.84
C GLU A 18 -14.34 -7.35 -5.88
N GLU A 19 -13.51 -6.37 -6.24
CA GLU A 19 -13.89 -5.27 -7.13
C GLU A 19 -12.67 -4.70 -7.88
N TYR A 20 -12.93 -3.82 -8.85
CA TYR A 20 -11.92 -3.00 -9.50
C TYR A 20 -12.33 -1.53 -9.54
N LEU A 21 -11.37 -0.62 -9.33
CA LEU A 21 -11.54 0.82 -9.47
C LEU A 21 -11.00 1.27 -10.82
N GLU A 22 -11.72 2.18 -11.48
CA GLU A 22 -11.38 2.73 -12.79
C GLU A 22 -11.52 4.25 -12.80
N HIS A 23 -10.41 4.96 -13.04
CA HIS A 23 -10.43 6.42 -13.27
C HIS A 23 -9.23 6.86 -14.14
N GLY A 24 -9.08 6.25 -15.32
CA GLY A 24 -7.93 6.45 -16.20
C GLY A 24 -6.82 5.42 -15.95
N VAL A 25 -5.63 5.66 -16.53
CA VAL A 25 -4.54 4.66 -16.51
C VAL A 25 -3.65 4.86 -15.29
N MET A 26 -3.90 4.10 -14.22
CA MET A 26 -3.08 4.14 -12.99
C MET A 26 -1.69 3.53 -13.19
N LYS A 27 -0.71 4.07 -12.45
CA LYS A 27 0.70 3.63 -12.48
C LYS A 27 1.28 3.30 -11.12
N CYS A 28 0.77 3.91 -10.06
CA CYS A 28 1.22 3.64 -8.70
C CYS A 28 0.08 3.90 -7.72
N ILE A 29 0.14 3.25 -6.55
CA ILE A 29 -0.87 3.35 -5.50
C ILE A 29 -0.21 3.41 -4.12
N ALA A 30 -0.87 4.08 -3.17
CA ALA A 30 -0.45 4.11 -1.78
C ALA A 30 -1.65 4.33 -0.85
N PHE A 31 -1.76 3.51 0.20
CA PHE A 31 -2.69 3.76 1.29
C PHE A 31 -2.19 4.86 2.22
N ASN A 32 -3.12 5.61 2.81
CA ASN A 32 -2.83 6.39 4.01
C ASN A 32 -2.52 5.44 5.18
N ARG A 33 -2.09 6.00 6.32
CA ARG A 33 -1.63 5.19 7.45
C ARG A 33 -2.72 4.22 7.92
N ARG A 34 -3.98 4.61 8.09
CA ARG A 34 -5.09 3.69 8.47
C ARG A 34 -5.68 2.82 7.36
N GLY A 35 -5.41 3.12 6.09
CA GLY A 35 -5.97 2.39 4.95
C GLY A 35 -7.34 2.91 4.49
N THR A 36 -7.87 3.93 5.14
CA THR A 36 -9.19 4.52 4.80
C THR A 36 -9.17 5.30 3.49
N LEU A 37 -8.02 5.81 3.07
CA LEU A 37 -7.85 6.54 1.81
C LEU A 37 -6.79 5.87 0.96
N LEU A 38 -7.08 5.69 -0.32
CA LEU A 38 -6.16 5.16 -1.32
C LEU A 38 -5.82 6.24 -2.33
N ALA A 39 -4.56 6.67 -2.38
CA ALA A 39 -4.08 7.56 -3.43
C ALA A 39 -3.54 6.76 -4.60
N ALA A 40 -3.83 7.20 -5.82
CA ALA A 40 -3.41 6.55 -7.05
C ALA A 40 -2.91 7.60 -8.07
N GLY A 41 -1.72 7.35 -8.61
CA GLY A 41 -1.10 8.21 -9.61
C GLY A 41 -1.42 7.76 -11.03
N CYS A 42 -1.95 8.65 -11.85
CA CYS A 42 -2.30 8.39 -13.25
C CYS A 42 -1.15 8.68 -14.22
N SER A 43 -1.24 8.13 -15.43
CA SER A 43 -0.30 8.42 -16.51
C SER A 43 -0.45 9.82 -17.11
N ASP A 44 -1.54 10.53 -16.83
CA ASP A 44 -1.86 11.87 -17.33
C ASP A 44 -1.50 13.00 -16.35
N GLY A 45 -0.87 12.67 -15.21
CA GLY A 45 -0.47 13.64 -14.18
C GLY A 45 -1.52 13.87 -13.09
N ASN A 46 -2.69 13.23 -13.16
CA ASN A 46 -3.71 13.33 -12.11
C ASN A 46 -3.42 12.35 -10.95
N CYS A 47 -3.54 12.82 -9.72
CA CYS A 47 -3.54 11.96 -8.54
C CYS A 47 -4.96 11.85 -7.99
N ILE A 48 -5.50 10.65 -7.96
CA ILE A 48 -6.87 10.37 -7.50
C ILE A 48 -6.80 9.83 -6.09
N ILE A 49 -7.63 10.34 -5.21
CA ILE A 49 -7.79 9.84 -3.85
C ILE A 49 -9.17 9.21 -3.77
N TRP A 50 -9.20 7.90 -3.56
CA TRP A 50 -10.40 7.17 -3.25
C TRP A 50 -10.61 7.08 -1.75
N ASP A 51 -11.86 7.22 -1.33
CA ASP A 51 -12.31 6.73 -0.05
C ASP A 51 -12.52 5.22 -0.18
N PHE A 52 -11.80 4.46 0.65
CA PHE A 52 -11.76 3.02 0.54
C PHE A 52 -13.05 2.36 1.02
N GLU A 53 -13.79 2.98 1.93
CA GLU A 53 -15.04 2.43 2.47
C GLU A 53 -16.19 2.61 1.47
N THR A 54 -16.33 3.81 0.91
CA THR A 54 -17.39 4.10 -0.07
C THR A 54 -17.04 3.67 -1.50
N ARG A 55 -15.79 3.30 -1.75
CA ARG A 55 -15.21 3.08 -3.09
C ARG A 55 -15.33 4.30 -4.03
N GLY A 56 -15.69 5.46 -3.46
CA GLY A 56 -15.91 6.70 -4.18
C GLY A 56 -14.63 7.51 -4.35
N ILE A 57 -14.59 8.37 -5.36
CA ILE A 57 -13.52 9.36 -5.50
C ILE A 57 -13.75 10.45 -4.46
N ALA A 58 -12.88 10.52 -3.46
CA ALA A 58 -12.91 11.53 -2.42
C ALA A 58 -12.29 12.85 -2.89
N LYS A 59 -11.23 12.79 -3.71
CA LYS A 59 -10.57 13.99 -4.25
C LYS A 59 -9.82 13.68 -5.53
N GLU A 60 -9.74 14.67 -6.42
CA GLU A 60 -8.83 14.68 -7.57
C GLU A 60 -7.82 15.83 -7.40
N LEU A 61 -6.54 15.48 -7.38
CA LEU A 61 -5.42 16.42 -7.30
C LEU A 61 -4.80 16.56 -8.69
N ARG A 62 -4.97 17.74 -9.29
CA ARG A 62 -4.49 18.03 -10.65
C ARG A 62 -3.52 19.21 -10.64
N ASP A 63 -2.29 18.95 -11.07
CA ASP A 63 -1.36 20.04 -11.38
C ASP A 63 -1.71 20.64 -12.74
N LYS A 64 -1.98 21.94 -12.78
CA LYS A 64 -2.27 22.65 -14.04
C LYS A 64 -1.04 22.69 -14.96
N ASP A 65 0.15 22.57 -14.38
CA ASP A 65 1.43 22.76 -15.06
C ASP A 65 2.10 21.43 -15.44
N CYS A 66 1.57 20.28 -15.00
CA CYS A 66 2.15 18.96 -15.22
C CYS A 66 1.11 17.98 -15.78
N VAL A 67 1.42 17.39 -16.94
CA VAL A 67 0.60 16.34 -17.60
C VAL A 67 1.42 15.03 -17.72
N ALA A 68 2.55 14.96 -17.03
CA ALA A 68 3.45 13.82 -17.11
C ALA A 68 3.00 12.70 -16.18
N ALA A 69 3.26 11.45 -16.59
CA ALA A 69 2.89 10.28 -15.80
C ALA A 69 3.48 10.34 -14.38
N ILE A 70 2.63 10.09 -13.39
CA ILE A 70 3.04 9.98 -11.99
C ILE A 70 3.83 8.69 -11.82
N THR A 71 5.00 8.80 -11.21
CA THR A 71 5.92 7.69 -10.96
C THR A 71 5.78 7.11 -9.56
N SER A 72 5.45 7.93 -8.56
CA SER A 72 5.17 7.48 -7.21
C SER A 72 4.29 8.46 -6.43
N VAL A 73 3.57 7.93 -5.46
CA VAL A 73 2.74 8.69 -4.51
C VAL A 73 3.11 8.27 -3.09
N CYS A 74 3.21 9.22 -2.16
CA CYS A 74 3.53 8.94 -0.77
C CYS A 74 2.73 9.84 0.18
N TRP A 75 2.08 9.23 1.17
CA TRP A 75 1.37 9.94 2.23
C TRP A 75 2.31 10.42 3.33
N SER A 76 1.97 11.55 3.93
CA SER A 76 2.49 11.96 5.24
C SER A 76 1.96 11.05 6.34
N LYS A 77 2.64 11.03 7.51
CA LYS A 77 2.31 10.14 8.63
C LYS A 77 0.83 10.21 9.05
N TYR A 78 0.24 11.40 9.08
CA TYR A 78 -1.16 11.60 9.51
C TYR A 78 -2.13 11.80 8.34
N GLY A 79 -1.68 11.63 7.09
CA GLY A 79 -2.56 11.70 5.92
C GLY A 79 -2.91 13.11 5.41
N HIS A 80 -2.53 14.19 6.10
CA HIS A 80 -2.89 15.56 5.69
C HIS A 80 -2.18 16.06 4.43
N ARG A 81 -1.02 15.47 4.11
CA ARG A 81 -0.23 15.79 2.91
C ARG A 81 0.05 14.56 2.07
N VAL A 82 0.10 14.76 0.76
CA VAL A 82 0.51 13.76 -0.24
C VAL A 82 1.62 14.34 -1.11
N LEU A 83 2.71 13.58 -1.25
CA LEU A 83 3.79 13.86 -2.18
C LEU A 83 3.56 13.06 -3.47
N VAL A 84 3.57 13.76 -4.58
CA VAL A 84 3.48 13.19 -5.93
C VAL A 84 4.80 13.42 -6.65
N SER A 85 5.35 12.38 -7.26
CA SER A 85 6.52 12.49 -8.13
C SER A 85 6.13 12.16 -9.57
N ALA A 86 6.61 12.94 -10.54
CA ALA A 86 6.21 12.78 -11.93
C ALA A 86 7.40 12.61 -12.89
N ALA A 87 7.11 12.08 -14.07
CA ALA A 87 8.11 11.80 -15.10
C ALA A 87 8.80 13.07 -15.64
N ASP A 88 8.17 14.24 -15.49
CA ASP A 88 8.72 15.56 -15.83
C ASP A 88 9.78 16.07 -14.83
N LYS A 89 10.21 15.20 -13.89
CA LYS A 89 11.19 15.49 -12.83
C LYS A 89 10.63 16.35 -11.68
N SER A 90 9.33 16.62 -11.67
CA SER A 90 8.71 17.37 -10.58
C SER A 90 8.39 16.50 -9.37
N LEU A 91 8.53 17.11 -8.21
CA LEU A 91 7.99 16.68 -6.93
C LEU A 91 6.98 17.73 -6.51
N THR A 92 5.72 17.33 -6.35
CA THR A 92 4.63 18.23 -5.96
C THR A 92 4.05 17.76 -4.64
N LEU A 93 4.05 18.64 -3.65
CA LEU A 93 3.45 18.42 -2.34
C LEU A 93 2.05 19.05 -2.31
N TRP A 94 1.06 18.26 -1.93
CA TRP A 94 -0.34 18.64 -1.88
C TRP A 94 -0.87 18.62 -0.46
N ASP A 95 -1.79 19.55 -0.18
CA ASP A 95 -2.70 19.44 0.95
C ASP A 95 -3.91 18.61 0.53
N VAL A 96 -4.22 17.57 1.30
CA VAL A 96 -5.26 16.60 0.92
C VAL A 96 -6.65 17.16 1.16
N VAL A 97 -6.84 17.99 2.19
CA VAL A 97 -8.14 18.53 2.58
C VAL A 97 -8.55 19.63 1.60
N SER A 98 -7.68 20.64 1.42
CA SER A 98 -7.97 21.73 0.48
C SER A 98 -7.90 21.25 -0.97
N GLY A 99 -7.00 20.30 -1.27
CA GLY A 99 -6.65 19.91 -2.63
C GLY A 99 -5.73 20.91 -3.32
N GLU A 100 -5.09 21.81 -2.55
CA GLU A 100 -4.20 22.83 -3.07
C GLU A 100 -2.75 22.35 -3.12
N LYS A 101 -2.03 22.84 -4.14
CA LYS A 101 -0.60 22.63 -4.31
C LYS A 101 0.15 23.48 -3.29
N ILE A 102 0.84 22.84 -2.33
CA ILE A 102 1.66 23.51 -1.32
C ILE A 102 2.98 23.96 -1.96
N THR A 103 3.68 23.03 -2.63
CA THR A 103 4.98 23.32 -3.24
C THR A 103 5.25 22.42 -4.44
N ARG A 104 6.04 22.93 -5.38
CA ARG A 104 6.55 22.17 -6.53
C ARG A 104 8.05 22.39 -6.64
N THR A 105 8.81 21.30 -6.66
CA THR A 105 10.27 21.29 -6.78
C THR A 105 10.65 20.49 -8.02
N ILE A 106 11.56 21.00 -8.85
CA ILE A 106 12.02 20.30 -10.05
C ILE A 106 13.42 19.75 -9.80
N LEU A 107 13.60 18.46 -10.04
CA LEU A 107 14.89 17.79 -9.92
C LEU A 107 15.64 17.76 -11.25
N GLN A 108 16.94 17.44 -11.18
CA GLN A 108 17.78 17.29 -12.38
C GLN A 108 17.41 16.04 -13.19
N GLN A 109 16.96 14.99 -12.52
CA GLN A 109 16.59 13.70 -13.08
C GLN A 109 15.21 13.25 -12.59
N THR A 110 14.59 12.33 -13.33
CA THR A 110 13.26 11.82 -13.00
C THR A 110 13.31 10.95 -11.75
N PRO A 111 12.56 11.30 -10.69
CA PRO A 111 12.40 10.47 -9.50
C PRO A 111 11.57 9.22 -9.84
N LEU A 112 12.11 8.03 -9.59
CA LEU A 112 11.34 6.79 -9.68
C LEU A 112 10.47 6.57 -8.45
N GLN A 113 11.00 6.94 -7.29
CA GLN A 113 10.31 6.86 -6.01
C GLN A 113 10.64 8.10 -5.17
N ALA A 114 9.63 8.65 -4.50
CA ALA A 114 9.79 9.70 -3.52
C ALA A 114 9.05 9.31 -2.24
N ARG A 115 9.66 9.56 -1.08
CA ARG A 115 9.07 9.26 0.24
C ARG A 115 9.18 10.46 1.16
N LEU A 116 8.10 10.80 1.84
CA LEU A 116 8.11 11.85 2.87
C LEU A 116 8.82 11.38 4.13
N HIS A 117 9.44 12.31 4.86
CA HIS A 117 10.03 12.02 6.15
C HIS A 117 8.95 11.59 7.16
N PRO A 118 9.07 10.41 7.81
CA PRO A 118 8.00 9.85 8.63
C PRO A 118 7.87 10.51 10.01
N GLY A 119 8.94 11.12 10.53
CA GLY A 119 8.96 11.67 11.90
C GLY A 119 8.24 13.01 12.10
N SER A 120 7.70 13.64 11.05
CA SER A 120 7.00 14.93 11.18
C SER A 120 5.57 14.83 10.67
N SER A 121 4.65 15.58 11.29
CA SER A 121 3.26 15.68 10.84
C SER A 121 3.12 16.48 9.54
N THR A 122 3.92 17.53 9.39
CA THR A 122 3.98 18.40 8.22
C THR A 122 5.37 18.30 7.59
N PRO A 123 5.70 17.16 6.98
CA PRO A 123 7.04 16.96 6.43
C PRO A 123 7.32 17.99 5.32
N SER A 124 8.42 18.72 5.49
CA SER A 124 9.04 19.52 4.44
C SER A 124 10.19 18.79 3.75
N LEU A 125 10.65 17.68 4.34
CA LEU A 125 11.75 16.88 3.84
C LEU A 125 11.23 15.62 3.14
N CYS A 126 11.81 15.29 1.99
CA CYS A 126 11.56 14.02 1.32
C CYS A 126 12.85 13.37 0.84
N LEU A 127 12.81 12.05 0.69
CA LEU A 127 13.84 11.23 0.07
C LEU A 127 13.39 10.91 -1.36
N ALA A 128 14.16 11.34 -2.34
CA ALA A 128 13.93 11.05 -3.75
C ALA A 128 14.99 10.06 -4.26
N CYS A 129 14.55 9.06 -5.02
CA CYS A 129 15.41 8.06 -5.67
C CYS A 129 15.29 8.22 -7.19
N PRO A 130 16.21 8.95 -7.84
CA PRO A 130 16.20 9.11 -9.29
C PRO A 130 16.68 7.85 -10.04
N LEU A 131 16.29 7.70 -11.31
CA LEU A 131 16.65 6.54 -12.13
C LEU A 131 18.16 6.36 -12.32
N SER A 132 18.90 7.46 -12.45
CA SER A 132 20.29 7.48 -12.93
C SER A 132 21.20 8.28 -11.99
N SER A 133 20.80 8.44 -10.74
CA SER A 133 21.55 9.22 -9.74
C SER A 133 21.45 8.55 -8.38
N ALA A 134 22.34 8.95 -7.48
CA ALA A 134 22.24 8.58 -6.08
C ALA A 134 20.92 9.07 -5.45
N PRO A 135 20.41 8.41 -4.41
CA PRO A 135 19.29 8.94 -3.64
C PRO A 135 19.66 10.29 -3.05
N MET A 136 18.66 11.15 -2.90
CA MET A 136 18.87 12.52 -2.44
C MET A 136 17.79 12.92 -1.46
N ILE A 137 18.20 13.69 -0.46
CA ILE A 137 17.29 14.38 0.43
C ILE A 137 16.96 15.73 -0.17
N VAL A 138 15.67 16.01 -0.30
CA VAL A 138 15.14 17.24 -0.87
C VAL A 138 14.31 17.94 0.18
N ASP A 139 14.69 19.16 0.51
CA ASP A 139 13.84 20.08 1.25
C ASP A 139 12.89 20.76 0.27
N LEU A 140 11.61 20.42 0.40
CA LEU A 140 10.55 20.87 -0.49
C LEU A 140 10.32 22.38 -0.34
N ASN A 141 10.57 22.98 0.82
CA ASN A 141 10.33 24.41 1.04
C ASN A 141 11.40 25.28 0.36
N THR A 142 12.67 24.87 0.45
CA THR A 142 13.80 25.62 -0.10
C THR A 142 14.16 25.17 -1.52
N GLY A 143 13.73 23.98 -1.93
CA GLY A 143 14.20 23.31 -3.14
C GLY A 143 15.64 22.80 -3.03
N GLY A 144 16.24 22.85 -1.83
CA GLY A 144 17.58 22.37 -1.56
C GLY A 144 17.65 20.85 -1.69
N ALA A 145 18.71 20.36 -2.35
CA ALA A 145 18.90 18.96 -2.67
C ALA A 145 20.30 18.49 -2.23
N THR A 146 20.35 17.49 -1.36
CA THR A 146 21.58 16.90 -0.85
C THR A 146 21.68 15.44 -1.30
N MET A 147 22.71 15.13 -2.09
CA MET A 147 22.96 13.76 -2.56
C MET A 147 23.51 12.89 -1.43
N LEU A 148 23.02 11.66 -1.32
CA LEU A 148 23.49 10.70 -0.34
C LEU A 148 24.62 9.82 -0.91
N PRO A 149 25.59 9.40 -0.07
CA PRO A 149 26.67 8.53 -0.50
C PRO A 149 26.15 7.10 -0.81
N VAL A 150 26.47 6.58 -1.99
CA VAL A 150 26.05 5.23 -2.46
C VAL A 150 27.23 4.26 -2.52
N SER A 151 28.45 4.78 -2.34
CA SER A 151 29.68 4.01 -2.28
C SER A 151 30.62 4.67 -1.28
N ILE A 152 31.35 3.85 -0.53
CA ILE A 152 32.45 4.32 0.30
C ILE A 152 33.63 4.62 -0.65
N PRO A 153 34.31 5.76 -0.54
CA PRO A 153 35.50 6.03 -1.35
C PRO A 153 36.58 4.98 -1.05
N ASP A 154 37.09 4.32 -2.10
CA ASP A 154 38.15 3.31 -1.98
C ASP A 154 39.42 3.95 -1.38
N SER A 155 39.92 3.39 -0.27
CA SER A 155 41.15 3.82 0.41
C SER A 155 42.44 3.39 -0.33
N ASN A 156 42.36 2.73 -1.49
CA ASN A 156 43.53 2.21 -2.19
C ASN A 156 43.49 2.48 -3.72
N PRO A 157 44.09 3.58 -4.22
CA PRO A 157 44.12 3.91 -5.65
C PRO A 157 45.16 3.12 -6.46
N GLY A 158 45.77 2.06 -5.91
CA GLY A 158 46.74 1.23 -6.61
C GLY A 158 46.35 -0.25 -6.52
N LEU A 159 46.26 -0.91 -7.68
CA LEU A 159 46.09 -2.38 -7.89
C LEU A 159 44.68 -2.91 -8.24
N ALA A 160 43.83 -2.15 -8.93
CA ALA A 160 42.75 -2.76 -9.72
C ALA A 160 43.19 -2.98 -11.18
N PRO A 161 43.06 -4.19 -11.76
CA PRO A 161 43.31 -4.40 -13.19
C PRO A 161 42.30 -3.59 -14.02
N PRO A 162 42.66 -3.12 -15.22
CA PRO A 162 41.81 -2.22 -15.98
C PRO A 162 40.53 -2.92 -16.44
N SER A 163 39.41 -2.63 -15.78
CA SER A 163 38.09 -2.99 -16.29
C SER A 163 37.84 -2.20 -17.58
N ARG A 164 37.70 -2.92 -18.71
CA ARG A 164 37.17 -2.40 -19.97
C ARG A 164 35.75 -1.91 -19.74
N ASN A 165 35.61 -0.63 -19.40
CA ASN A 165 34.46 0.26 -19.63
C ASN A 165 34.61 1.51 -18.74
N LYS A 166 35.73 2.23 -18.87
CA LYS A 166 35.84 3.60 -18.35
C LYS A 166 35.18 4.54 -19.37
N ILE A 167 33.96 4.99 -19.07
CA ILE A 167 33.41 6.22 -19.65
C ILE A 167 34.17 7.39 -18.99
N SER A 168 34.56 8.38 -19.78
CA SER A 168 35.58 9.39 -19.46
C SER A 168 35.12 10.55 -18.57
N ASP A 169 34.04 10.40 -17.80
CA ASP A 169 33.66 11.35 -16.76
C ASP A 169 33.68 10.61 -15.42
N GLY A 170 34.31 11.20 -14.40
CA GLY A 170 34.48 10.63 -13.05
C GLY A 170 33.19 10.43 -12.25
N THR A 171 32.04 10.28 -12.91
CA THR A 171 30.77 9.87 -12.30
C THR A 171 30.76 8.35 -12.13
N PRO A 172 30.53 7.83 -10.91
CA PRO A 172 30.44 6.39 -10.70
C PRO A 172 29.35 5.80 -11.60
N PRO A 173 29.56 4.59 -12.17
CA PRO A 173 28.64 4.00 -13.12
C PRO A 173 27.27 3.84 -12.48
N PHE A 174 26.27 4.43 -13.12
CA PHE A 174 24.84 4.44 -12.79
C PHE A 174 24.38 3.29 -11.90
N SER A 175 24.08 3.59 -10.63
CA SER A 175 23.48 2.66 -9.69
C SER A 175 22.07 3.14 -9.36
N PRO A 176 21.00 2.64 -10.01
CA PRO A 176 19.65 2.85 -9.52
C PRO A 176 19.58 2.28 -8.11
N THR A 177 19.44 3.17 -7.14
CA THR A 177 19.61 2.85 -5.72
C THR A 177 18.25 3.08 -5.07
N ALA A 178 17.66 2.03 -4.54
CA ALA A 178 16.46 2.15 -3.73
C ALA A 178 16.86 2.63 -2.33
N ALA A 179 16.11 3.58 -1.78
CA ALA A 179 16.35 4.04 -0.42
C ALA A 179 15.05 4.28 0.35
N CYS A 180 15.12 4.13 1.67
CA CYS A 180 14.00 4.37 2.56
C CYS A 180 14.47 4.90 3.93
N PHE A 181 13.61 5.69 4.57
CA PHE A 181 13.76 6.02 5.98
C PHE A 181 13.46 4.81 6.86
N ASN A 182 14.08 4.74 8.04
CA ASN A 182 13.56 3.91 9.13
C ASN A 182 12.23 4.47 9.66
N LYS A 183 11.55 3.73 10.54
CA LYS A 183 10.22 4.09 11.07
C LYS A 183 10.15 5.52 11.64
N CYS A 184 11.18 5.96 12.37
CA CYS A 184 11.20 7.30 12.99
C CYS A 184 11.80 8.40 12.10
N GLY A 185 12.50 8.05 11.02
CA GLY A 185 13.16 9.00 10.12
C GLY A 185 14.59 9.39 10.51
N ASP A 186 15.17 8.79 11.55
CA ASP A 186 16.53 9.09 12.03
C ASP A 186 17.64 8.70 11.04
N LEU A 187 17.41 7.63 10.26
CA LEU A 187 18.41 7.04 9.37
C LEU A 187 17.80 6.74 8.00
N VAL A 188 18.65 6.78 6.97
CA VAL A 188 18.31 6.34 5.61
C VAL A 188 19.05 5.04 5.30
N TYR A 189 18.30 4.07 4.80
CA TYR A 189 18.82 2.81 4.30
C TYR A 189 18.85 2.89 2.78
N ALA A 190 20.00 2.73 2.17
CA ALA A 190 20.18 2.82 0.72
C ALA A 190 20.84 1.55 0.17
N GLY A 191 20.26 0.97 -0.88
CA GLY A 191 20.78 -0.24 -1.52
C GLY A 191 21.49 0.07 -2.82
N ASN A 192 22.76 -0.29 -2.93
CA ASN A 192 23.56 0.02 -4.10
C ASN A 192 23.51 -1.06 -5.20
N SER A 193 24.19 -0.79 -6.32
CA SER A 193 24.29 -1.70 -7.47
C SER A 193 25.17 -2.93 -7.21
N LYS A 194 26.01 -2.88 -6.18
CA LYS A 194 26.87 -3.99 -5.75
C LYS A 194 26.15 -4.97 -4.82
N GLY A 195 24.89 -4.68 -4.45
CA GLY A 195 24.15 -5.50 -3.50
C GLY A 195 24.58 -5.27 -2.06
N GLU A 196 24.87 -4.02 -1.67
CA GLU A 196 25.16 -3.64 -0.29
C GLU A 196 24.08 -2.68 0.20
N ILE A 197 23.65 -2.86 1.44
CA ILE A 197 22.73 -1.97 2.15
C ILE A 197 23.57 -1.04 3.01
N LEU A 198 23.49 0.26 2.74
CA LEU A 198 24.19 1.31 3.46
C LEU A 198 23.24 1.98 4.45
N LEU A 199 23.67 2.12 5.70
CA LEU A 199 22.98 2.91 6.72
C LEU A 199 23.64 4.28 6.76
N ILE A 200 22.86 5.32 6.48
CA ILE A 200 23.35 6.68 6.25
C ILE A 200 22.68 7.62 7.24
N ASP A 201 23.49 8.42 7.93
CA ASP A 201 23.01 9.65 8.56
C ASP A 201 22.91 10.74 7.50
N TYR A 202 21.68 11.10 7.17
CA TYR A 202 21.39 12.04 6.11
C TYR A 202 21.66 13.50 6.52
N LYS A 203 21.82 13.80 7.83
CA LYS A 203 22.14 15.14 8.31
C LYS A 203 23.64 15.44 8.18
N SER A 204 24.48 14.47 8.54
CA SER A 204 25.93 14.55 8.36
C SER A 204 26.41 14.06 7.00
N VAL A 205 25.55 13.37 6.23
CA VAL A 205 25.84 12.77 4.92
C VAL A 205 26.97 11.73 5.02
N GLN A 206 26.96 10.93 6.10
CA GLN A 206 27.97 9.90 6.37
C GLN A 206 27.38 8.50 6.36
N VAL A 207 28.14 7.56 5.80
CA VAL A 207 27.83 6.11 5.89
C VAL A 207 28.30 5.62 7.26
N LEU A 208 27.36 5.10 8.05
CA LEU A 208 27.62 4.65 9.41
C LEU A 208 27.73 3.12 9.53
N ALA A 209 27.11 2.38 8.60
CA ALA A 209 27.25 0.93 8.51
C ALA A 209 26.99 0.41 7.10
N MET A 210 27.48 -0.79 6.83
CA MET A 210 27.32 -1.47 5.55
C MET A 210 26.99 -2.95 5.74
N VAL A 211 25.97 -3.42 5.03
CA VAL A 211 25.52 -4.81 5.09
C VAL A 211 25.57 -5.40 3.69
N PRO A 212 26.56 -6.27 3.38
CA PRO A 212 26.60 -6.94 2.09
C PRO A 212 25.46 -7.97 2.00
N THR A 213 24.74 -7.94 0.88
CA THR A 213 23.70 -8.94 0.58
C THR A 213 24.31 -10.15 -0.12
N SER A 214 23.73 -11.32 0.10
CA SER A 214 24.10 -12.55 -0.60
C SER A 214 23.95 -12.37 -2.12
N GLY A 215 24.98 -12.69 -2.89
CA GLY A 215 24.91 -12.67 -4.36
C GLY A 215 25.29 -11.36 -5.05
N GLY A 216 25.51 -10.26 -4.31
CA GLY A 216 26.12 -9.03 -4.83
C GLY A 216 25.38 -8.39 -6.02
N SER A 217 24.04 -8.45 -6.01
CA SER A 217 23.20 -7.98 -7.10
C SER A 217 22.49 -6.66 -6.77
N VAL A 218 22.17 -5.86 -7.81
CA VAL A 218 21.54 -4.53 -7.66
C VAL A 218 20.26 -4.61 -6.85
N ILE A 219 20.13 -3.77 -5.83
CA ILE A 219 18.92 -3.68 -5.00
C ILE A 219 17.92 -2.70 -5.66
N LYS A 220 16.79 -3.22 -6.12
CA LYS A 220 15.74 -2.47 -6.86
C LYS A 220 14.72 -1.80 -5.95
N ASN A 221 14.45 -2.37 -4.77
CA ASN A 221 13.50 -1.83 -3.81
C ASN A 221 13.94 -2.16 -2.39
N ILE A 222 13.70 -1.23 -1.46
CA ILE A 222 13.89 -1.42 -0.02
C ILE A 222 12.66 -0.88 0.71
N VAL A 223 12.07 -1.69 1.58
CA VAL A 223 10.85 -1.35 2.31
C VAL A 223 10.95 -1.86 3.74
N PHE A 224 10.69 -0.99 4.72
CA PHE A 224 10.51 -1.42 6.11
C PHE A 224 9.10 -1.97 6.32
N SER A 225 9.01 -3.01 7.13
CA SER A 225 7.78 -3.39 7.81
C SER A 225 7.24 -2.21 8.64
N ARG A 226 5.93 -2.19 8.83
CA ARG A 226 5.23 -1.09 9.52
C ARG A 226 5.62 -0.95 11.00
N ASN A 227 5.97 -2.06 11.64
CA ASN A 227 6.50 -2.08 13.00
C ASN A 227 7.97 -1.60 13.07
N GLY A 228 8.70 -1.60 11.94
CA GLY A 228 10.11 -1.21 11.83
C GLY A 228 11.11 -2.31 12.21
N GLN A 229 10.64 -3.52 12.52
CA GLN A 229 11.46 -4.65 12.98
C GLN A 229 12.08 -5.43 11.82
N TYR A 230 11.47 -5.41 10.64
CA TYR A 230 11.96 -6.09 9.45
C TYR A 230 12.18 -5.14 8.29
N LEU A 231 13.21 -5.42 7.50
CA LEU A 231 13.57 -4.73 6.27
C LEU A 231 13.51 -5.71 5.09
N LEU A 232 12.71 -5.39 4.08
CA LEU A 232 12.62 -6.16 2.84
C LEU A 232 13.48 -5.49 1.77
N THR A 233 14.23 -6.31 1.04
CA THR A 233 14.96 -5.89 -0.16
C THR A 233 14.57 -6.76 -1.35
N ASN A 234 14.36 -6.12 -2.51
CA ASN A 234 14.14 -6.81 -3.78
C ASN A 234 15.36 -6.63 -4.67
N SER A 235 16.01 -7.73 -5.02
CA SER A 235 17.26 -7.72 -5.75
C SER A 235 17.08 -8.12 -7.22
N ASN A 236 18.02 -7.71 -8.07
CA ASN A 236 17.97 -8.04 -9.50
C ASN A 236 18.21 -9.54 -9.78
N ASP A 237 18.74 -10.29 -8.83
CA ASP A 237 18.91 -11.75 -8.87
C ASP A 237 17.59 -12.54 -8.74
N ARG A 238 16.43 -11.87 -8.69
CA ARG A 238 15.08 -12.46 -8.58
C ARG A 238 14.75 -13.00 -7.19
N THR A 239 15.48 -12.55 -6.18
CA THR A 239 15.22 -12.91 -4.80
C THR A 239 14.69 -11.72 -4.01
N ILE A 240 13.72 -12.00 -3.14
CA ILE A 240 13.29 -11.09 -2.08
C ILE A 240 14.02 -11.53 -0.82
N ARG A 241 14.63 -10.60 -0.10
CA ARG A 241 15.31 -10.89 1.17
C ARG A 241 14.71 -10.08 2.29
N ILE A 242 14.59 -10.70 3.45
CA ILE A 242 14.11 -10.07 4.67
C ILE A 242 15.26 -10.06 5.67
N TYR A 243 15.52 -8.89 6.23
CA TYR A 243 16.47 -8.69 7.30
C TYR A 243 15.73 -8.31 8.57
N GLU A 244 16.15 -8.86 9.70
CA GLU A 244 15.73 -8.41 11.01
C GLU A 244 16.55 -7.17 11.41
N ASN A 245 15.85 -6.13 11.83
CA ASN A 245 16.42 -4.88 12.30
C ASN A 245 16.64 -4.95 13.81
N LEU A 246 17.92 -5.04 14.19
CA LEU A 246 18.35 -5.14 15.58
C LEU A 246 18.56 -3.77 16.24
N LEU A 247 18.46 -2.68 15.47
CA LEU A 247 18.56 -1.33 16.01
C LEU A 247 17.27 -0.95 16.73
N PRO A 248 17.37 -0.18 17.84
CA PRO A 248 16.19 0.33 18.52
C PRO A 248 15.38 1.23 17.58
N LEU A 249 14.05 1.14 17.67
CA LEU A 249 13.14 1.89 16.80
C LEU A 249 13.33 3.40 16.93
N LYS A 250 13.66 3.87 18.14
CA LYS A 250 14.00 5.26 18.46
C LYS A 250 15.47 5.37 18.83
N ASP A 251 16.07 6.51 18.53
CA ASP A 251 17.48 6.78 18.84
C ASP A 251 18.47 5.78 18.18
N GLY A 252 18.06 5.17 17.07
CA GLY A 252 18.90 4.20 16.33
C GLY A 252 20.26 4.78 15.93
N LEU A 253 20.31 6.09 15.63
CA LEU A 253 21.56 6.81 15.36
C LEU A 253 22.52 6.80 16.56
N LYS A 254 22.02 6.99 17.80
CA LYS A 254 22.86 6.98 19.00
C LYS A 254 23.41 5.58 19.28
N ALA A 255 22.56 4.56 19.13
CA ALA A 255 22.99 3.17 19.27
C ALA A 255 24.08 2.81 18.25
N LEU A 256 23.93 3.28 17.00
CA LEU A 256 24.89 3.05 15.93
C LEU A 256 26.24 3.74 16.19
N ASN A 257 26.20 4.99 16.67
CA ASN A 257 27.42 5.72 17.03
C ASN A 257 28.17 5.03 18.18
N GLY A 258 27.47 4.52 19.19
CA GLY A 258 28.09 3.75 20.28
C GLY A 258 28.78 2.46 19.80
N LEU A 259 28.23 1.77 18.80
CA LEU A 259 28.86 0.61 18.17
C LEU A 259 30.12 0.98 17.37
N ASN A 260 30.12 2.17 16.76
CA ASN A 260 31.25 2.67 15.99
C ASN A 260 32.43 3.08 16.90
N GLU A 261 32.16 3.66 18.07
CA GLU A 261 33.20 4.05 19.04
C GLU A 261 33.95 2.84 19.63
N THR A 262 33.31 1.67 19.72
CA THR A 262 33.92 0.47 20.29
C THR A 262 34.99 -0.17 19.37
N LEU A 263 35.05 0.20 18.10
CA LEU A 263 35.82 -0.51 17.05
C LEU A 263 36.96 0.33 16.44
N ASN A 264 37.60 1.21 17.21
CA ASN A 264 38.59 2.19 16.70
C ASN A 264 39.94 1.63 16.17
N SER A 265 40.09 0.32 15.96
CA SER A 265 41.39 -0.31 15.57
C SER A 265 41.38 -1.08 14.24
N LEU A 266 40.30 -1.02 13.45
CA LEU A 266 40.13 -1.76 12.19
C LEU A 266 40.12 -0.84 10.96
N ASP A 267 40.34 -1.41 9.77
CA ASP A 267 40.14 -0.71 8.49
C ASP A 267 38.69 -0.20 8.37
N ASP A 268 38.51 1.00 7.81
CA ASP A 268 37.23 1.72 7.86
C ASP A 268 36.09 0.93 7.20
N VAL A 269 36.39 0.19 6.12
CA VAL A 269 35.41 -0.63 5.40
C VAL A 269 35.03 -1.89 6.18
N GLU A 270 36.02 -2.57 6.79
CA GLU A 270 35.76 -3.76 7.62
C GLU A 270 34.97 -3.38 8.88
N LYS A 271 35.30 -2.24 9.49
CA LYS A 271 34.55 -1.67 10.60
C LYS A 271 33.07 -1.48 10.23
N LEU A 272 32.78 -0.85 9.10
CA LEU A 272 31.41 -0.63 8.62
C LEU A 272 30.65 -1.94 8.38
N LYS A 273 31.31 -2.99 7.88
CA LYS A 273 30.73 -4.33 7.71
C LYS A 273 30.37 -4.98 9.04
N ILE A 274 31.28 -4.92 10.01
CA ILE A 274 31.07 -5.47 11.34
C ILE A 274 29.92 -4.77 12.03
N VAL A 275 29.88 -3.43 12.00
CA VAL A 275 28.77 -2.65 12.55
C VAL A 275 27.46 -3.00 11.83
N GLY A 276 27.49 -3.10 10.50
CA GLY A 276 26.31 -3.48 9.72
C GLY A 276 25.73 -4.84 10.11
N SER A 277 26.59 -5.85 10.31
CA SER A 277 26.16 -7.19 10.75
C SER A 277 25.50 -7.21 12.13
N LYS A 278 25.80 -6.22 12.98
CA LYS A 278 25.14 -6.02 14.27
C LYS A 278 23.82 -5.25 14.18
N CYS A 279 23.57 -4.58 13.05
CA CYS A 279 22.37 -3.77 12.82
C CYS A 279 21.29 -4.53 12.08
N LEU A 280 21.68 -5.26 11.03
CA LEU A 280 20.79 -6.07 10.22
C LEU A 280 21.32 -7.49 10.12
N THR A 281 20.43 -8.46 10.34
CA THR A 281 20.74 -9.88 10.12
C THR A 281 19.80 -10.45 9.08
N LEU A 282 20.31 -11.25 8.15
CA LEU A 282 19.49 -11.91 7.14
C LEU A 282 18.58 -12.93 7.84
N PHE A 283 17.27 -12.74 7.72
CA PHE A 283 16.26 -13.61 8.30
C PHE A 283 15.82 -14.69 7.30
N ARG A 284 15.36 -14.27 6.10
CA ARG A 284 14.85 -15.18 5.06
C ARG A 284 15.08 -14.68 3.64
N GLU A 285 15.09 -15.62 2.70
CA GLU A 285 15.12 -15.36 1.27
C GLU A 285 13.92 -16.07 0.60
N PHE A 286 13.27 -15.37 -0.33
CA PHE A 286 12.13 -15.86 -1.10
C PHE A 286 12.48 -15.77 -2.57
N GLN A 287 12.25 -16.86 -3.29
CA GLN A 287 12.50 -16.94 -4.72
C GLN A 287 11.56 -17.99 -5.33
N ASP A 288 11.20 -17.79 -6.59
CA ASP A 288 10.57 -18.84 -7.37
C ASP A 288 11.66 -19.69 -8.03
N THR A 289 11.89 -20.88 -7.48
CA THR A 289 12.88 -21.82 -7.99
C THR A 289 12.49 -22.46 -9.31
N ILE A 290 11.18 -22.46 -9.63
CA ILE A 290 10.61 -23.12 -10.81
C ILE A 290 10.67 -22.17 -12.01
N THR A 291 9.97 -21.04 -11.95
CA THR A 291 9.89 -20.12 -13.11
C THR A 291 11.02 -19.10 -13.13
N LYS A 292 11.68 -18.85 -11.99
CA LYS A 292 12.73 -17.84 -11.82
C LYS A 292 12.28 -16.47 -12.33
N MET A 293 11.09 -16.06 -11.96
CA MET A 293 10.51 -14.76 -12.30
C MET A 293 11.07 -13.60 -11.47
N HIS A 294 11.01 -12.37 -11.99
CA HIS A 294 11.31 -11.17 -11.22
C HIS A 294 10.08 -10.72 -10.43
N TRP A 295 10.33 -10.04 -9.30
CA TRP A 295 9.28 -9.54 -8.41
C TRP A 295 9.03 -8.05 -8.61
N LYS A 296 7.75 -7.67 -8.64
CA LYS A 296 7.28 -6.29 -8.70
C LYS A 296 6.64 -5.90 -7.36
N ALA A 297 7.03 -4.72 -6.87
CA ALA A 297 6.49 -4.07 -5.66
C ALA A 297 6.26 -5.02 -4.45
N PRO A 298 7.27 -5.82 -4.03
CA PRO A 298 7.08 -6.65 -2.85
C PRO A 298 6.91 -5.79 -1.59
N CYS A 299 5.99 -6.19 -0.72
CA CYS A 299 5.70 -5.51 0.54
C CYS A 299 5.22 -6.51 1.62
N PHE A 300 5.17 -6.03 2.85
CA PHE A 300 4.65 -6.76 4.01
C PHE A 300 3.14 -6.55 4.16
N SER A 301 2.47 -7.47 4.85
CA SER A 301 1.17 -7.21 5.46
C SER A 301 1.24 -6.14 6.55
N GLY A 302 0.07 -5.69 7.00
CA GLY A 302 -0.06 -4.68 8.04
C GLY A 302 0.65 -5.03 9.36
N ASP A 303 0.53 -6.29 9.77
CA ASP A 303 1.16 -6.89 10.95
C ASP A 303 2.63 -7.32 10.71
N GLY A 304 3.00 -7.57 9.46
CA GLY A 304 4.32 -8.05 9.05
C GLY A 304 4.46 -9.57 9.01
N GLU A 305 3.38 -10.33 9.23
CA GLU A 305 3.37 -11.81 9.20
C GLU A 305 3.39 -12.38 7.77
N TRP A 306 2.87 -11.63 6.81
CA TRP A 306 2.80 -12.03 5.42
C TRP A 306 3.71 -11.17 4.55
N VAL A 307 4.26 -11.80 3.53
CA VAL A 307 5.08 -11.16 2.51
C VAL A 307 4.42 -11.41 1.17
N ILE A 308 4.22 -10.36 0.39
CA ILE A 308 3.65 -10.49 -0.95
C ILE A 308 4.63 -10.05 -2.02
N GLY A 309 4.52 -10.69 -3.18
CA GLY A 309 5.31 -10.38 -4.36
C GLY A 309 4.49 -10.51 -5.63
N GLY A 310 4.41 -9.43 -6.40
CA GLY A 310 3.76 -9.45 -7.71
C GLY A 310 4.68 -10.03 -8.78
N SER A 311 4.12 -10.85 -9.67
CA SER A 311 4.81 -11.32 -10.87
C SER A 311 5.17 -10.17 -11.79
N ALA A 312 6.43 -10.05 -12.19
CA ALA A 312 6.84 -9.15 -13.27
C ALA A 312 6.71 -9.78 -14.67
N SER A 313 6.03 -10.93 -14.79
CA SER A 313 5.79 -11.59 -16.07
C SER A 313 4.84 -10.77 -16.94
N LYS A 314 5.15 -10.70 -18.25
CA LYS A 314 4.30 -9.98 -19.20
C LYS A 314 3.09 -10.85 -19.54
N GLY A 315 1.89 -10.42 -19.12
CA GLY A 315 0.63 -11.08 -19.45
C GLY A 315 0.08 -12.02 -18.38
N GLU A 316 0.67 -12.04 -17.19
CA GLU A 316 0.12 -12.73 -16.03
C GLU A 316 -0.03 -11.75 -14.86
N HIS A 317 -1.19 -11.75 -14.23
CA HIS A 317 -1.45 -10.99 -13.02
C HIS A 317 -1.45 -11.95 -11.84
N LYS A 318 -0.25 -12.39 -11.43
CA LYS A 318 -0.08 -13.33 -10.31
C LYS A 318 0.54 -12.63 -9.11
N ILE A 319 -0.04 -12.84 -7.92
CA ILE A 319 0.49 -12.35 -6.64
C ILE A 319 0.80 -13.57 -5.78
N TYR A 320 2.03 -13.64 -5.28
CA TYR A 320 2.48 -14.72 -4.42
C TYR A 320 2.44 -14.23 -2.98
N ILE A 321 1.91 -15.06 -2.09
CA ILE A 321 1.81 -14.80 -0.65
C ILE A 321 2.63 -15.84 0.09
N TRP A 322 3.62 -15.38 0.84
CA TRP A 322 4.42 -16.22 1.73
C TRP A 322 4.20 -15.86 3.18
N ASP A 323 4.29 -16.88 4.03
CA ASP A 323 4.45 -16.73 5.47
C ASP A 323 5.91 -16.31 5.80
N ARG A 324 6.12 -15.63 6.93
CA ARG A 324 7.45 -15.30 7.48
C ARG A 324 8.37 -16.51 7.60
N ALA A 325 7.83 -17.72 7.78
CA ALA A 325 8.64 -18.94 7.81
C ALA A 325 9.32 -19.27 6.46
N GLY A 326 8.85 -18.71 5.35
CA GLY A 326 9.36 -18.99 3.99
C GLY A 326 8.44 -19.88 3.15
N HIS A 327 7.31 -20.32 3.69
CA HIS A 327 6.37 -21.18 2.98
C HIS A 327 5.49 -20.36 2.02
N LEU A 328 5.36 -20.82 0.78
CA LEU A 328 4.39 -20.26 -0.15
C LEU A 328 3.00 -20.77 0.22
N VAL A 329 2.12 -19.87 0.63
CA VAL A 329 0.77 -20.21 1.14
C VAL A 329 -0.26 -20.17 0.03
N LYS A 330 -0.27 -19.09 -0.77
CA LYS A 330 -1.25 -18.91 -1.84
C LYS A 330 -0.63 -18.18 -3.04
N ILE A 331 -1.14 -18.50 -4.23
CA ILE A 331 -0.93 -17.71 -5.43
C ILE A 331 -2.30 -17.17 -5.85
N LEU A 332 -2.43 -15.85 -5.87
CA LEU A 332 -3.62 -15.18 -6.39
C LEU A 332 -3.49 -15.05 -7.89
N GLU A 333 -4.43 -15.62 -8.63
CA GLU A 333 -4.46 -15.59 -10.09
C GLU A 333 -5.51 -14.62 -10.59
N GLY A 334 -5.05 -13.56 -11.26
CA GLY A 334 -5.88 -12.50 -11.79
C GLY A 334 -6.05 -12.56 -13.31
N PRO A 335 -6.53 -11.46 -13.90
CA PRO A 335 -6.68 -11.36 -15.35
C PRO A 335 -5.32 -11.48 -16.07
N LYS A 336 -5.35 -11.72 -17.38
CA LYS A 336 -4.14 -11.88 -18.21
C LYS A 336 -3.49 -10.53 -18.55
N GLU A 337 -3.17 -9.76 -17.52
CA GLU A 337 -2.57 -8.43 -17.61
C GLU A 337 -1.29 -8.40 -16.78
N ALA A 338 -0.32 -7.52 -17.12
CA ALA A 338 0.89 -7.42 -16.33
C ALA A 338 0.65 -6.56 -15.08
N LEU A 339 1.14 -6.99 -13.93
CA LEU A 339 1.09 -6.24 -12.69
C LEU A 339 2.15 -5.12 -12.68
N ILE A 340 1.73 -3.90 -12.32
CA ILE A 340 2.58 -2.70 -12.29
C ILE A 340 2.93 -2.30 -10.87
N ASP A 341 1.97 -2.31 -9.96
CA ASP A 341 2.18 -1.92 -8.56
C ASP A 341 1.29 -2.75 -7.63
N LEU A 342 1.67 -2.82 -6.37
CA LEU A 342 1.07 -3.71 -5.38
C LEU A 342 1.22 -3.12 -3.97
N VAL A 343 0.13 -3.12 -3.20
CA VAL A 343 0.13 -2.66 -1.81
C VAL A 343 -0.82 -3.49 -0.96
N TRP A 344 -0.43 -3.79 0.28
CA TRP A 344 -1.28 -4.45 1.27
C TRP A 344 -1.98 -3.40 2.14
N HIS A 345 -3.24 -3.63 2.49
CA HIS A 345 -4.03 -2.74 3.33
C HIS A 345 -3.53 -2.76 4.79
N PRO A 346 -3.24 -1.59 5.40
CA PRO A 346 -2.69 -1.47 6.75
C PRO A 346 -3.23 -2.36 7.87
N VAL A 347 -4.53 -2.66 7.86
CA VAL A 347 -5.25 -3.32 8.98
C VAL A 347 -6.13 -4.48 8.56
N HIS A 348 -6.35 -4.64 7.26
CA HIS A 348 -7.27 -5.66 6.75
C HIS A 348 -6.48 -6.58 5.82
N PRO A 349 -6.89 -7.85 5.70
CA PRO A 349 -6.28 -8.80 4.77
C PRO A 349 -6.74 -8.52 3.33
N ILE A 350 -6.49 -7.29 2.87
CA ILE A 350 -6.89 -6.80 1.56
C ILE A 350 -5.63 -6.36 0.83
N VAL A 351 -5.51 -6.76 -0.42
CA VAL A 351 -4.39 -6.39 -1.30
C VAL A 351 -4.94 -5.59 -2.46
N VAL A 352 -4.27 -4.51 -2.82
CA VAL A 352 -4.62 -3.71 -3.99
C VAL A 352 -3.50 -3.81 -4.99
N SER A 353 -3.85 -4.08 -6.25
CA SER A 353 -2.90 -4.24 -7.34
C SER A 353 -3.28 -3.39 -8.54
N VAL A 354 -2.28 -2.85 -9.24
CA VAL A 354 -2.47 -2.06 -10.46
C VAL A 354 -2.04 -2.90 -11.65
N SER A 355 -2.88 -3.00 -12.67
CA SER A 355 -2.50 -3.66 -13.92
C SER A 355 -1.96 -2.68 -14.97
N LEU A 356 -1.35 -3.22 -16.03
CA LEU A 356 -0.80 -2.42 -17.12
C LEU A 356 -1.86 -1.59 -17.86
N THR A 357 -3.11 -2.07 -17.91
CA THR A 357 -4.25 -1.32 -18.48
C THR A 357 -4.65 -0.14 -17.60
N GLY A 358 -4.22 -0.15 -16.33
CA GLY A 358 -4.42 0.93 -15.38
C GLY A 358 -5.62 0.72 -14.45
N LEU A 359 -6.25 -0.45 -14.50
CA LEU A 359 -7.27 -0.86 -13.53
C LEU A 359 -6.62 -1.16 -12.18
N VAL A 360 -7.34 -0.84 -11.12
CA VAL A 360 -6.92 -1.09 -9.74
C VAL A 360 -7.80 -2.20 -9.17
N TYR A 361 -7.27 -3.41 -9.06
CA TYR A 361 -7.99 -4.56 -8.52
C TYR A 361 -7.84 -4.63 -7.01
N ILE A 362 -8.97 -4.81 -6.32
CA ILE A 362 -9.06 -5.01 -4.89
C ILE A 362 -9.24 -6.50 -4.65
N TRP A 363 -8.25 -7.09 -3.99
CA TRP A 363 -8.23 -8.49 -3.58
C TRP A 363 -8.61 -8.56 -2.12
N ALA A 364 -9.72 -9.21 -1.83
CA ALA A 364 -10.18 -9.40 -0.47
C ALA A 364 -10.41 -10.89 -0.21
N LYS A 365 -10.77 -11.17 1.03
CA LYS A 365 -11.25 -12.49 1.39
C LYS A 365 -12.60 -12.75 0.72
N ASP A 366 -12.84 -13.99 0.32
CA ASP A 366 -14.17 -14.44 -0.07
C ASP A 366 -15.05 -14.52 1.19
N TYR A 367 -16.00 -13.59 1.33
CA TYR A 367 -16.86 -13.54 2.51
C TYR A 367 -18.03 -14.49 2.30
N THR A 368 -18.01 -15.61 3.04
CA THR A 368 -19.18 -16.47 3.17
C THR A 368 -20.08 -15.91 4.25
N GLU A 369 -21.29 -15.48 3.89
CA GLU A 369 -22.29 -15.00 4.83
C GLU A 369 -22.66 -16.11 5.82
N ASN A 370 -22.46 -15.85 7.12
CA ASN A 370 -22.86 -16.76 8.17
C ASN A 370 -24.30 -16.42 8.62
N TRP A 371 -25.24 -17.33 8.40
CA TRP A 371 -26.64 -17.15 8.73
C TRP A 371 -26.91 -17.18 10.24
N SER A 372 -25.97 -17.69 11.05
CA SER A 372 -26.04 -17.60 12.51
C SER A 372 -25.97 -16.17 13.05
N ALA A 373 -25.52 -15.21 12.24
CA ALA A 373 -25.55 -13.81 12.63
C ALA A 373 -26.98 -13.22 12.64
N PHE A 374 -27.95 -13.82 11.93
CA PHE A 374 -29.33 -13.31 11.89
C PHE A 374 -30.14 -13.65 13.13
N ALA A 375 -29.76 -14.70 13.87
CA ALA A 375 -30.43 -15.12 15.09
C ALA A 375 -29.42 -15.71 16.09
N PRO A 376 -29.30 -15.15 17.31
CA PRO A 376 -28.26 -15.53 18.27
C PRO A 376 -28.36 -16.99 18.74
N ASP A 377 -29.56 -17.58 18.72
CA ASP A 377 -29.78 -18.99 19.08
C ASP A 377 -29.60 -19.96 17.91
N PHE A 378 -29.29 -19.45 16.72
CA PHE A 378 -29.05 -20.27 15.53
C PHE A 378 -27.57 -20.63 15.43
N LYS A 379 -27.27 -21.90 15.13
CA LYS A 379 -25.91 -22.38 14.88
C LYS A 379 -25.91 -23.11 13.55
N GLU A 380 -25.02 -22.71 12.65
CA GLU A 380 -24.77 -23.47 11.44
C GLU A 380 -23.97 -24.73 11.74
N LEU A 381 -24.33 -25.83 11.10
CA LEU A 381 -23.65 -27.10 11.22
C LEU A 381 -23.07 -27.48 9.86
N GLU A 382 -21.76 -27.72 9.80
CA GLU A 382 -21.10 -28.24 8.60
C GLU A 382 -21.41 -29.73 8.37
N GLU A 383 -21.61 -30.47 9.47
CA GLU A 383 -21.96 -31.88 9.49
C GLU A 383 -23.11 -32.14 10.45
N ASN A 384 -23.84 -33.24 10.27
CA ASN A 384 -24.94 -33.60 11.16
C ASN A 384 -24.43 -33.87 12.58
N GLU A 385 -24.90 -33.11 13.56
CA GLU A 385 -24.71 -33.40 14.98
C GLU A 385 -25.85 -34.31 15.48
N GLU A 386 -25.52 -35.41 16.17
CA GLU A 386 -26.52 -36.26 16.81
C GLU A 386 -27.06 -35.54 18.05
N TYR A 387 -28.38 -35.39 18.11
CA TYR A 387 -29.04 -34.73 19.23
C TYR A 387 -28.95 -35.60 20.49
N ILE A 388 -28.36 -35.05 21.55
CA ILE A 388 -28.33 -35.69 22.87
C ILE A 388 -29.48 -35.11 23.68
N GLU A 389 -30.55 -35.91 23.81
CA GLU A 389 -31.72 -35.57 24.62
C GLU A 389 -31.31 -35.24 26.05
N ARG A 390 -31.79 -34.11 26.57
CA ARG A 390 -31.53 -33.70 27.96
C ARG A 390 -32.58 -34.29 28.88
N GLU A 391 -32.19 -34.64 30.12
CA GLU A 391 -33.13 -35.24 31.08
C GLU A 391 -34.29 -34.30 31.45
N ASP A 392 -34.08 -32.97 31.41
CA ASP A 392 -35.07 -31.94 31.75
C ASP A 392 -35.92 -31.47 30.55
N GLU A 393 -35.71 -32.03 29.35
CA GLU A 393 -36.38 -31.57 28.12
C GLU A 393 -37.90 -31.79 28.13
N PHE A 394 -38.35 -32.85 28.81
CA PHE A 394 -39.76 -33.20 28.90
C PHE A 394 -40.44 -32.67 30.17
N ASP A 395 -39.73 -31.87 30.97
CA ASP A 395 -40.30 -31.22 32.15
C ASP A 395 -41.16 -30.02 31.77
N LEU A 396 -42.21 -29.75 32.55
CA LEU A 396 -43.08 -28.58 32.36
C LEU A 396 -42.33 -27.25 32.52
N ILE A 397 -41.27 -27.24 33.32
CA ILE A 397 -40.38 -26.09 33.52
C ILE A 397 -38.95 -26.65 33.60
N PRO A 398 -38.21 -26.67 32.48
CA PRO A 398 -36.85 -27.19 32.46
C PRO A 398 -35.95 -26.45 33.46
N GLU A 399 -35.03 -27.15 34.13
CA GLU A 399 -34.14 -26.54 35.10
C GLU A 399 -33.22 -25.49 34.45
N THR A 400 -32.92 -25.66 33.17
CA THR A 400 -32.14 -24.70 32.38
C THR A 400 -32.81 -23.33 32.22
N GLU A 401 -34.14 -23.23 32.24
CA GLU A 401 -34.83 -21.93 32.26
C GLU A 401 -34.78 -21.27 33.64
N LYS A 402 -34.81 -22.06 34.72
CA LYS A 402 -34.64 -21.56 36.09
C LYS A 402 -33.21 -21.07 36.36
N ALA A 403 -32.22 -21.68 35.70
CA ALA A 403 -30.80 -21.33 35.83
C ALA A 403 -30.36 -20.16 34.93
N LYS A 404 -31.18 -19.73 33.96
CA LYS A 404 -30.90 -18.58 33.10
C LYS A 404 -31.10 -17.23 33.82
N GLU A 405 -31.74 -17.21 34.99
CA GLU A 405 -31.74 -16.05 35.87
C GLU A 405 -30.36 -15.88 36.53
N SER A 406 -29.58 -14.97 35.93
CA SER A 406 -28.47 -14.15 36.48
C SER A 406 -27.17 -14.81 36.98
N ASN A 407 -26.32 -15.19 36.02
CA ASN A 407 -24.85 -15.17 36.22
C ASN A 407 -24.18 -13.91 35.63
N VAL A 408 -24.96 -12.95 35.13
CA VAL A 408 -24.46 -11.67 34.64
C VAL A 408 -24.57 -10.67 35.79
N ASN A 409 -23.46 -10.08 36.21
CA ASN A 409 -23.46 -9.02 37.21
C ASN A 409 -24.01 -7.74 36.56
N GLU A 410 -25.32 -7.51 36.69
CA GLU A 410 -26.00 -6.32 36.14
C GLU A 410 -25.48 -5.00 36.75
N ASP A 411 -24.75 -5.09 37.88
CA ASP A 411 -24.15 -3.96 38.58
C ASP A 411 -22.71 -3.65 38.14
N ASP A 412 -22.18 -4.32 37.10
CA ASP A 412 -20.84 -4.03 36.58
C ASP A 412 -20.77 -2.60 35.99
N GLU A 413 -19.76 -1.84 36.38
CA GLU A 413 -19.54 -0.47 35.90
C GLU A 413 -19.02 -0.50 34.45
N VAL A 414 -19.83 -0.02 33.51
CA VAL A 414 -19.50 0.02 32.07
C VAL A 414 -18.93 1.39 31.70
N ASP A 415 -17.69 1.42 31.23
CA ASP A 415 -17.08 2.62 30.65
C ASP A 415 -17.50 2.79 29.18
N ILE A 416 -18.21 3.89 28.89
CA ILE A 416 -18.66 4.26 27.54
C ILE A 416 -17.86 5.41 26.92
N VAL A 417 -16.90 5.98 27.65
CA VAL A 417 -16.17 7.19 27.26
C VAL A 417 -14.73 6.89 26.88
N THR A 418 -14.10 5.92 27.55
CA THR A 418 -12.73 5.55 27.21
C THR A 418 -12.66 4.92 25.83
N VAL A 419 -11.74 5.43 25.02
CA VAL A 419 -11.40 4.85 23.73
C VAL A 419 -10.19 3.95 23.91
N ASP A 420 -10.34 2.67 23.58
CA ASP A 420 -9.23 1.74 23.58
C ASP A 420 -8.13 2.20 22.64
N LYS A 421 -6.90 2.16 23.13
CA LYS A 421 -5.73 2.50 22.32
C LYS A 421 -5.43 1.33 21.40
N ASP A 422 -5.62 1.54 20.11
CA ASP A 422 -5.20 0.57 19.09
C ASP A 422 -3.68 0.43 19.10
N SER A 423 -3.22 -0.72 19.59
CA SER A 423 -1.78 -1.04 19.72
C SER A 423 -1.05 -1.02 18.38
N ALA A 424 -1.73 -1.30 17.26
CA ALA A 424 -1.14 -1.31 15.93
C ALA A 424 -0.81 0.11 15.41
N PHE A 425 -1.44 1.13 16.00
CA PHE A 425 -1.30 2.55 15.61
C PHE A 425 -0.80 3.46 16.73
N SER A 426 -0.62 2.92 17.93
CA SER A 426 -0.09 3.63 19.08
C SER A 426 1.39 3.95 18.90
N ASP A 427 1.67 4.98 18.11
CA ASP A 427 2.96 5.65 18.19
C ASP A 427 2.95 6.59 19.40
N SER A 428 4.10 6.80 20.04
CA SER A 428 4.20 7.71 21.19
C SER A 428 3.88 9.18 20.89
N ASP A 429 3.85 9.53 19.60
CA ASP A 429 3.54 10.86 19.12
C ASP A 429 2.17 10.76 18.46
N MET A 430 1.14 11.08 19.22
CA MET A 430 -0.25 11.28 18.78
C MET A 430 -0.62 12.75 19.00
N SER A 431 0.30 13.66 18.67
CA SER A 431 0.11 15.10 18.86
C SER A 431 -0.93 15.71 17.91
N GLN A 432 -1.31 14.99 16.84
CA GLN A 432 -2.30 15.43 15.87
C GLN A 432 -3.27 14.32 15.51
N GLU A 433 -4.51 14.72 15.22
CA GLU A 433 -5.54 13.81 14.70
C GLU A 433 -5.19 13.37 13.27
N GLU A 434 -5.33 12.07 13.04
CA GLU A 434 -5.07 11.45 11.74
C GLU A 434 -6.25 11.69 10.80
N LEU A 435 -5.95 12.05 9.55
CA LEU A 435 -6.95 12.20 8.51
C LEU A 435 -7.52 10.83 8.11
N CYS A 436 -8.70 10.53 8.64
CA CYS A 436 -9.40 9.27 8.38
C CYS A 436 -10.34 9.37 7.18
N PHE A 437 -11.00 10.50 6.98
CA PHE A 437 -11.95 10.70 5.88
C PHE A 437 -11.84 12.13 5.36
N LEU A 438 -12.28 12.33 4.12
CA LEU A 438 -12.46 13.67 3.56
C LEU A 438 -13.93 14.06 3.64
N PRO A 439 -14.25 15.30 4.00
CA PRO A 439 -15.63 15.75 4.02
C PRO A 439 -16.20 15.69 2.60
N ALA A 440 -17.25 14.90 2.42
CA ALA A 440 -18.01 14.91 1.19
C ALA A 440 -18.69 16.29 1.06
N ILE A 441 -18.43 16.99 -0.04
CA ILE A 441 -19.24 18.15 -0.40
C ILE A 441 -20.54 17.56 -0.93
N PRO A 442 -21.70 17.75 -0.28
CA PRO A 442 -22.96 17.23 -0.79
C PRO A 442 -23.22 17.88 -2.15
N SER A 443 -23.07 17.11 -3.23
CA SER A 443 -23.57 17.52 -4.53
C SER A 443 -25.09 17.46 -4.46
N PRO A 444 -25.81 18.56 -4.74
CA PRO A 444 -27.26 18.47 -4.84
C PRO A 444 -27.59 17.45 -5.94
N ASP A 445 -28.40 16.45 -5.60
CA ASP A 445 -28.91 15.48 -6.58
C ASP A 445 -29.48 16.26 -7.76
N ALA A 446 -28.94 16.00 -8.95
CA ALA A 446 -29.54 16.54 -10.17
C ALA A 446 -31.00 16.06 -10.17
N PRO A 447 -32.00 16.96 -10.28
CA PRO A 447 -33.39 16.56 -10.16
C PRO A 447 -33.65 15.47 -11.18
N GLU A 448 -34.06 14.29 -10.68
CA GLU A 448 -34.51 13.18 -11.51
C GLU A 448 -35.45 13.77 -12.56
N GLN A 449 -35.10 13.58 -13.84
CA GLN A 449 -36.06 13.79 -14.91
C GLN A 449 -37.22 12.85 -14.62
N GLN A 450 -38.28 13.38 -14.01
CA GLN A 450 -39.57 12.73 -13.96
C GLN A 450 -39.95 12.39 -15.39
N ASP A 451 -39.74 11.12 -15.74
CA ASP A 451 -40.33 10.49 -16.91
C ASP A 451 -41.84 10.71 -16.79
N LYS A 452 -42.36 11.72 -17.51
CA LYS A 452 -43.79 11.93 -17.70
C LYS A 452 -44.34 10.75 -18.51
N ARG A 453 -44.65 9.65 -17.82
CA ARG A 453 -45.56 8.60 -18.30
C ARG A 453 -46.71 8.49 -17.32
N GLY A 454 -47.89 8.90 -17.79
CA GLY A 454 -49.15 8.51 -17.20
C GLY A 454 -49.98 9.65 -16.61
N GLN A 455 -50.43 10.60 -17.44
CA GLN A 455 -51.75 11.21 -17.20
C GLN A 455 -52.56 11.17 -18.48
N THR A 456 -53.58 10.33 -18.43
CA THR A 456 -54.67 10.14 -19.39
C THR A 456 -55.43 11.44 -19.65
N LYS A 457 -55.64 11.73 -20.93
CA LYS A 457 -56.46 12.82 -21.48
C LYS A 457 -57.86 12.90 -20.83
N TRP A 458 -58.24 14.10 -20.41
CA TRP A 458 -59.61 14.60 -20.57
C TRP A 458 -59.58 15.66 -21.68
N THR A 459 -60.44 15.45 -22.68
CA THR A 459 -60.57 16.23 -23.92
C THR A 459 -61.25 17.58 -23.72
N CYS A 460 -60.80 18.60 -24.47
CA CYS A 460 -61.71 19.53 -25.15
C CYS A 460 -61.06 20.14 -26.41
N MET A 461 -61.89 20.33 -27.42
CA MET A 461 -61.59 20.65 -28.83
C MET A 461 -61.15 22.12 -29.05
N ASN A 462 -60.30 22.35 -30.06
CA ASN A 462 -60.67 23.09 -31.29
C ASN A 462 -59.47 23.24 -32.27
N HIS A 463 -59.77 23.02 -33.56
CA HIS A 463 -59.16 23.43 -34.85
C HIS A 463 -57.88 24.32 -34.83
N ALA A 464 -56.86 24.19 -35.71
CA ALA A 464 -56.86 23.86 -37.14
C ALA A 464 -55.43 23.52 -37.66
N SER A 465 -55.39 22.80 -38.79
CA SER A 465 -54.38 22.76 -39.89
C SER A 465 -52.93 22.29 -39.65
N SER A 466 -52.60 21.14 -40.26
CA SER A 466 -51.28 20.65 -40.73
C SER A 466 -50.82 21.40 -42.03
N PRO A 467 -49.68 21.11 -42.73
CA PRO A 467 -48.75 19.97 -42.59
C PRO A 467 -47.22 20.19 -42.87
N LEU A 468 -46.45 19.12 -42.54
CA LEU A 468 -45.26 18.54 -43.22
C LEU A 468 -43.96 19.35 -43.41
N GLU A 469 -42.86 18.83 -42.85
CA GLU A 469 -41.63 18.47 -43.60
C GLU A 469 -40.78 17.44 -42.81
N GLU A 470 -40.34 16.39 -43.52
CA GLU A 470 -39.33 15.36 -43.16
C GLU A 470 -37.92 16.02 -43.29
N ASP A 471 -36.78 15.61 -42.72
CA ASP A 471 -36.21 14.29 -42.43
C ASP A 471 -34.87 14.50 -41.62
N PRO A 472 -33.85 13.60 -41.54
CA PRO A 472 -33.54 12.82 -40.34
C PRO A 472 -32.11 13.01 -39.77
N GLY A 473 -31.83 12.33 -38.64
CA GLY A 473 -30.48 11.81 -38.35
C GLY A 473 -29.93 12.05 -36.95
N ALA A 474 -29.99 11.02 -36.08
CA ALA A 474 -28.88 10.57 -35.22
C ALA A 474 -29.38 9.51 -34.22
N THR A 475 -29.00 8.27 -34.49
CA THR A 475 -29.18 7.10 -33.63
C THR A 475 -28.42 7.22 -32.31
N ARG A 476 -29.16 7.21 -31.19
CA ARG A 476 -28.65 7.06 -29.82
C ARG A 476 -28.83 5.59 -29.41
N VAL A 477 -27.75 4.79 -29.41
CA VAL A 477 -27.79 3.39 -28.96
C VAL A 477 -27.68 3.36 -27.43
N LYS A 478 -28.78 2.95 -26.78
CA LYS A 478 -28.85 2.65 -25.34
C LYS A 478 -28.22 1.28 -25.05
N ARG A 479 -27.43 1.22 -23.98
CA ARG A 479 -26.89 0.00 -23.35
C ARG A 479 -28.04 -0.96 -23.00
N LYS A 480 -27.98 -2.21 -23.48
CA LYS A 480 -28.80 -3.34 -23.01
C LYS A 480 -27.93 -4.24 -22.13
N ARG A 481 -28.29 -4.39 -20.86
CA ARG A 481 -27.90 -5.52 -20.01
C ARG A 481 -28.69 -6.76 -20.49
N LYS A 482 -27.99 -7.88 -20.72
CA LYS A 482 -28.62 -9.21 -20.92
C LYS A 482 -28.68 -9.91 -19.56
N PRO A 483 -29.81 -10.52 -19.18
CA PRO A 483 -29.84 -11.52 -18.12
C PRO A 483 -29.45 -12.90 -18.69
N SER A 484 -28.76 -13.69 -17.87
CA SER A 484 -28.40 -15.08 -18.14
C SER A 484 -29.57 -16.01 -17.78
N GLU A 485 -30.12 -16.70 -18.78
CA GLU A 485 -30.99 -17.86 -18.58
C GLU A 485 -30.13 -19.11 -18.36
N LYS A 486 -30.42 -19.89 -17.32
CA LYS A 486 -30.15 -21.33 -17.29
C LYS A 486 -31.40 -22.06 -16.83
N TRP A 487 -31.82 -22.97 -17.70
CA TRP A 487 -32.88 -23.95 -17.52
C TRP A 487 -32.49 -25.04 -16.51
N LEU A 488 -33.49 -25.60 -15.82
CA LEU A 488 -33.57 -27.02 -15.46
C LEU A 488 -35.05 -27.40 -15.38
N ASP A 489 -35.47 -28.23 -16.34
CA ASP A 489 -36.77 -28.89 -16.39
C ASP A 489 -36.85 -29.99 -15.32
N LEU A 490 -37.98 -30.03 -14.62
CA LEU A 490 -38.48 -31.19 -13.89
C LEU A 490 -39.78 -31.61 -14.59
N GLN A 491 -39.82 -32.81 -15.15
CA GLN A 491 -41.06 -33.52 -15.44
C GLN A 491 -41.00 -34.92 -14.85
N LEU A 492 -41.97 -35.15 -13.96
CA LEU A 492 -42.69 -36.39 -13.59
C LEU A 492 -41.90 -37.66 -13.27
#